data_AF-A0A523YHU5-F1
#
_entry.id   AF-A0A523YHU5-F1
#
_cell.length_a   1.000
_cell.length_b   1.000
_cell.length_c   1.000
_cell.angle_alpha   90.00
_cell.angle_beta   90.00
_cell.angle_gamma   90.00
#
_symmetry.space_group_name_H-M   'P 1'
#
loop_
_entity.id
_entity.type
_entity.pdbx_description
1 polymer ?
#
loop_
_entity_poly.entity_id
_entity_poly.type
_entity_poly.pdbx_seq_one_letter_code
_entity_poly.pdbx_strand_id
1 'polypeptide(L)'
;MIFVKRMSEEETEDLRVFMRSAKDARLLKRAQIVWLSHLGRSVQEIADLLDIHSETVREWVHRYNEKDLEGLRDEPRPGRPPLVNSLCVETMLELIPKSPRIVGCLWNNWTLGLLKNHLNKIQASEYPRRG
;
A
#
# COMPACT_ATOMS: atom_id res chain seq x y z
N MET A 1 0.89 -25.48 -15.43
CA MET A 1 0.02 -24.43 -15.99
C MET A 1 -1.00 -24.10 -14.91
N ILE A 2 -1.15 -22.82 -14.56
CA ILE A 2 -2.15 -22.38 -13.57
C ILE A 2 -3.34 -21.76 -14.29
N PHE A 3 -4.53 -22.05 -13.79
CA PHE A 3 -5.79 -21.45 -14.22
C PHE A 3 -6.56 -20.98 -12.99
N VAL A 4 -7.49 -20.07 -13.23
CA VAL A 4 -8.49 -19.70 -12.24
C VAL A 4 -9.34 -20.93 -11.89
N LYS A 5 -9.72 -21.07 -10.61
CA LYS A 5 -10.66 -22.09 -10.16
C LYS A 5 -11.95 -22.02 -10.99
N ARG A 6 -12.64 -23.15 -11.14
CA ARG A 6 -13.90 -23.16 -11.88
C ARG A 6 -14.90 -22.26 -11.17
N MET A 7 -15.38 -21.24 -11.89
CA MET A 7 -16.33 -20.26 -11.37
C MET A 7 -17.77 -20.74 -11.59
N SER A 8 -18.66 -20.44 -10.65
CA SER A 8 -20.11 -20.59 -10.82
C SER A 8 -20.67 -19.51 -11.76
N GLU A 9 -21.92 -19.66 -12.21
CA GLU A 9 -22.59 -18.62 -13.00
C GLU A 9 -22.73 -17.30 -12.23
N GLU A 10 -22.95 -17.37 -10.92
CA GLU A 10 -23.03 -16.20 -10.03
C GLU A 10 -21.68 -15.47 -9.94
N GLU A 11 -20.59 -16.19 -9.67
CA GLU A 11 -19.23 -15.62 -9.61
C GLU A 11 -18.80 -15.00 -10.96
N THR A 12 -19.27 -15.59 -12.06
CA THR A 12 -19.01 -15.11 -13.42
C THR A 12 -19.75 -13.80 -13.69
N GLU A 13 -20.98 -13.67 -13.21
CA GLU A 13 -21.74 -12.43 -13.33
C GLU A 13 -21.18 -11.34 -12.39
N ASP A 14 -20.77 -11.69 -11.18
CA ASP A 14 -20.12 -10.76 -10.25
C ASP A 14 -18.82 -10.20 -10.84
N LEU A 15 -18.00 -11.05 -11.50
CA LEU A 15 -16.80 -10.60 -12.19
C LEU A 15 -17.14 -9.64 -13.35
N ARG A 16 -18.23 -9.86 -14.09
CA ARG A 16 -18.66 -8.95 -15.16
C ARG A 16 -19.15 -7.62 -14.62
N VAL A 17 -19.93 -7.63 -13.54
CA VAL A 17 -20.38 -6.42 -12.85
C VAL A 17 -19.18 -5.66 -12.30
N PHE A 18 -18.20 -6.36 -11.72
CA PHE A 18 -16.94 -5.80 -11.26
C PHE A 18 -16.17 -5.12 -12.41
N MET A 19 -16.04 -5.78 -13.57
CA MET A 19 -15.39 -5.19 -14.75
C MET A 19 -16.11 -3.93 -15.26
N ARG A 20 -17.44 -3.91 -15.27
CA ARG A 20 -18.23 -2.75 -15.70
C ARG A 20 -18.14 -1.57 -14.73
N SER A 21 -17.96 -1.84 -13.44
CA SER A 21 -17.90 -0.81 -12.39
C SER A 21 -16.47 -0.36 -12.06
N ALA A 22 -15.44 -1.05 -12.57
CA ALA A 22 -14.04 -0.73 -12.33
C ALA A 22 -13.65 0.64 -12.91
N LYS A 23 -13.35 1.59 -12.02
CA LYS A 23 -12.88 2.94 -12.38
C LYS A 23 -11.37 3.03 -12.62
N ASP A 24 -10.59 2.07 -12.08
CA ASP A 24 -9.13 1.99 -12.28
C ASP A 24 -8.83 1.00 -13.42
N ALA A 25 -8.08 1.46 -14.42
CA ALA A 25 -7.61 0.64 -15.53
C ALA A 25 -6.80 -0.58 -15.07
N ARG A 26 -6.10 -0.49 -13.94
CA ARG A 26 -5.35 -1.63 -13.36
C ARG A 26 -6.30 -2.70 -12.83
N LEU A 27 -7.37 -2.30 -12.13
CA LEU A 27 -8.39 -3.25 -11.65
C LEU A 27 -9.09 -3.93 -12.82
N LEU A 28 -9.40 -3.19 -13.88
CA LEU A 28 -9.99 -3.76 -15.08
C LEU A 28 -9.05 -4.79 -15.74
N LYS A 29 -7.76 -4.47 -15.89
CA LYS A 29 -6.77 -5.43 -16.43
C LYS A 29 -6.68 -6.70 -15.58
N ARG A 30 -6.68 -6.59 -14.26
CA ARG A 30 -6.66 -7.74 -13.34
C ARG A 30 -7.89 -8.62 -13.51
N ALA A 31 -9.07 -8.02 -13.61
CA ALA A 31 -10.30 -8.75 -13.88
C ALA A 31 -10.30 -9.41 -15.27
N GLN A 32 -9.73 -8.77 -16.29
CA GLN A 32 -9.55 -9.35 -17.62
C GLN A 32 -8.64 -10.59 -17.59
N ILE A 33 -7.56 -10.59 -16.80
CA ILE A 33 -6.71 -11.77 -16.60
C ILE A 33 -7.54 -12.95 -16.09
N VAL A 34 -8.35 -12.72 -15.05
CA VAL A 34 -9.21 -13.75 -14.46
C VAL A 34 -10.23 -14.25 -15.48
N TRP A 35 -10.90 -13.33 -16.19
CA TRP A 35 -11.87 -13.65 -17.22
C TRP A 35 -11.28 -14.52 -18.34
N LEU A 36 -10.13 -14.14 -18.88
CA LEU A 36 -9.47 -14.90 -19.94
C LEU A 36 -8.98 -16.26 -19.46
N SER A 37 -8.48 -16.35 -18.22
CA SER A 37 -8.08 -17.61 -17.62
C SER A 37 -9.28 -18.54 -17.40
N HIS A 38 -10.43 -18.00 -16.99
CA HIS A 38 -11.69 -18.73 -16.89
C HIS A 38 -12.16 -19.28 -18.25
N LEU A 39 -11.96 -18.52 -19.34
CA LEU A 39 -12.22 -18.99 -20.71
C LEU A 39 -11.21 -20.05 -21.23
N GLY A 40 -10.26 -20.48 -20.40
CA GLY A 40 -9.28 -21.51 -20.74
C GLY A 40 -8.05 -21.00 -21.49
N ARG A 41 -7.83 -19.67 -21.55
CA ARG A 41 -6.58 -19.13 -22.10
C ARG A 41 -5.42 -19.39 -21.16
N SER A 42 -4.30 -19.81 -21.74
CA SER A 42 -3.05 -20.03 -21.02
C SER A 42 -2.43 -18.71 -20.54
N VAL A 43 -1.56 -18.80 -19.53
CA VAL A 43 -0.83 -17.65 -18.99
C VAL A 43 -0.06 -16.89 -20.08
N GLN A 44 0.52 -17.61 -21.05
CA GLN A 44 1.29 -17.00 -22.15
C GLN A 44 0.37 -16.25 -23.12
N GLU A 45 -0.73 -16.87 -23.54
CA GLU A 45 -1.71 -16.19 -24.41
C GLU A 45 -2.28 -14.93 -23.74
N ILE A 46 -2.56 -14.98 -22.43
CA ILE A 46 -3.07 -13.81 -21.69
C ILE A 46 -2.01 -12.71 -21.61
N ALA A 47 -0.75 -13.08 -21.36
CA ALA A 47 0.37 -12.15 -21.32
C ALA A 47 0.52 -11.40 -22.65
N ASP A 48 0.46 -12.14 -23.77
CA ASP A 48 0.56 -11.58 -25.12
C ASP A 48 -0.66 -10.70 -25.46
N LEU A 49 -1.88 -11.12 -25.09
CA LEU A 49 -3.11 -10.36 -25.37
C LEU A 49 -3.20 -9.05 -24.59
N LEU A 50 -2.69 -9.02 -23.36
CA LEU A 50 -2.78 -7.86 -22.47
C LEU A 50 -1.49 -7.02 -22.42
N ASP A 51 -0.47 -7.43 -23.16
CA ASP A 51 0.87 -6.82 -23.20
C ASP A 51 1.48 -6.64 -21.80
N ILE A 52 1.55 -7.75 -21.05
CA ILE A 52 2.10 -7.80 -19.69
C ILE A 52 2.97 -9.03 -19.49
N HIS A 53 3.84 -9.00 -18.48
CA HIS A 53 4.66 -10.16 -18.14
C HIS A 53 3.81 -11.34 -17.65
N SER A 54 4.18 -12.55 -18.09
CA SER A 54 3.55 -13.80 -17.67
C SER A 54 3.58 -14.01 -16.15
N GLU A 55 4.56 -13.43 -15.46
CA GLU A 55 4.65 -13.50 -14.00
C GLU A 55 3.53 -12.69 -13.32
N THR A 56 3.21 -11.52 -13.84
CA THR A 56 2.07 -10.71 -13.39
C THR A 56 0.76 -11.48 -13.59
N VAL A 57 0.60 -12.16 -14.72
CA VAL A 57 -0.58 -13.01 -14.97
C VAL A 57 -0.68 -14.12 -13.92
N ARG A 58 0.41 -14.83 -13.63
CA ARG A 58 0.42 -15.89 -12.59
C ARG A 58 0.04 -15.32 -11.23
N GLU A 59 0.64 -14.20 -10.84
CA GLU A 59 0.35 -13.54 -9.55
C GLU A 59 -1.15 -13.29 -9.38
N TRP A 60 -1.80 -12.69 -10.38
CA TRP A 60 -3.23 -12.37 -10.29
C TRP A 60 -4.12 -13.60 -10.31
N VAL A 61 -3.75 -14.65 -11.06
CA VAL A 61 -4.47 -15.93 -11.01
C VAL A 61 -4.35 -16.58 -9.63
N HIS A 62 -3.15 -16.56 -9.03
CA HIS A 62 -2.94 -17.05 -7.67
C HIS A 62 -3.78 -16.27 -6.64
N ARG A 63 -3.69 -14.94 -6.67
CA ARG A 63 -4.44 -14.08 -5.73
C ARG A 63 -5.94 -14.26 -5.86
N TYR A 64 -6.45 -14.41 -7.07
CA TYR A 64 -7.87 -14.69 -7.29
C TYR A 64 -8.27 -16.06 -6.74
N ASN A 65 -7.45 -17.09 -6.95
CA ASN A 65 -7.75 -18.42 -6.40
C ASN A 65 -7.75 -18.46 -4.85
N GLU A 66 -6.98 -17.58 -4.20
CA GLU A 66 -6.91 -17.47 -2.75
C GLU A 66 -8.01 -16.60 -2.12
N LYS A 67 -8.38 -15.50 -2.77
CA LYS A 67 -9.20 -14.43 -2.17
C LYS A 67 -10.36 -13.94 -3.05
N ASP A 68 -10.67 -14.64 -4.14
CA ASP A 68 -11.72 -14.27 -5.08
C ASP A 68 -11.60 -12.82 -5.59
N LEU A 69 -12.73 -12.12 -5.76
CA LEU A 69 -12.75 -10.72 -6.22
C LEU A 69 -12.03 -9.76 -5.28
N GLU A 70 -12.01 -10.03 -3.98
CA GLU A 70 -11.25 -9.22 -3.01
C GLU A 70 -9.74 -9.31 -3.29
N GLY A 71 -9.27 -10.44 -3.81
CA GLY A 71 -7.87 -10.65 -4.21
C GLY A 71 -7.39 -9.74 -5.35
N LEU A 72 -8.30 -9.12 -6.11
CA LEU A 72 -7.97 -8.23 -7.22
C LEU A 72 -7.76 -6.77 -6.77
N ARG A 73 -8.21 -6.42 -5.57
CA ARG A 73 -8.04 -5.09 -5.00
C ARG A 73 -6.61 -4.87 -4.52
N ASP A 74 -6.17 -3.62 -4.51
CA ASP A 74 -4.88 -3.28 -3.92
C ASP A 74 -4.94 -3.52 -2.41
N GLU A 75 -4.03 -4.33 -1.89
CA GLU A 75 -3.76 -4.36 -0.45
C GLU A 75 -3.14 -3.02 -0.03
N PRO A 76 -3.41 -2.55 1.21
CA PRO A 76 -2.76 -1.37 1.74
C PRO A 76 -1.25 -1.62 1.72
N ARG A 77 -0.52 -0.98 0.79
CA ARG A 77 0.93 -1.05 0.79
C ARG A 77 1.40 -0.29 2.03
N PRO A 78 2.10 -0.93 2.98
CA PRO A 78 2.78 -0.18 4.02
C PRO A 78 3.78 0.73 3.30
N GLY A 79 3.46 2.02 3.25
CA GLY A 79 4.37 3.02 2.72
C GLY A 79 5.68 3.00 3.52
N ARG A 80 6.67 3.78 3.06
CA ARG A 80 7.87 4.02 3.88
C ARG A 80 7.42 4.47 5.28
N PRO A 81 7.87 3.81 6.35
CA PRO A 81 7.49 4.20 7.70
C PRO A 81 7.79 5.69 7.91
N PRO A 82 6.88 6.46 8.54
CA PRO A 82 7.06 7.89 8.71
C PRO A 82 8.36 8.14 9.49
N LEU A 83 9.14 9.12 9.03
CA LEU A 83 10.38 9.54 9.72
C LEU A 83 10.11 10.10 11.12
N VAL A 84 8.85 10.46 11.41
CA VAL A 84 8.39 11.01 12.67
C VAL A 84 7.46 9.99 13.31
N ASN A 85 7.88 9.42 14.45
CA ASN A 85 7.06 8.53 15.26
C ASN A 85 5.94 9.33 15.96
N SER A 86 4.83 8.69 16.32
CA SER A 86 3.70 9.29 17.05
C SER A 86 4.15 10.03 18.32
N LEU A 87 5.17 9.49 19.02
CA LEU A 87 5.78 10.12 20.18
C LEU A 87 6.39 11.51 19.87
N CYS A 88 6.99 11.69 18.69
CA CYS A 88 7.52 12.99 18.28
C CYS A 88 6.40 13.99 17.99
N VAL A 89 5.27 13.54 17.44
CA VAL A 89 4.11 14.41 17.16
C VAL A 89 3.48 14.88 18.46
N GLU A 90 3.26 13.97 19.41
CA GLU A 90 2.69 14.28 20.72
C GLU A 90 3.60 15.26 21.50
N THR A 91 4.89 14.96 21.58
CA THR A 91 5.88 15.84 22.22
C THR A 91 5.92 17.22 21.55
N MET A 92 5.81 17.28 20.21
CA MET A 92 5.79 18.54 19.47
C MET A 92 4.54 19.36 19.78
N LEU A 93 3.36 18.74 19.86
CA LEU A 93 2.10 19.41 20.21
C LEU A 93 2.11 19.96 21.64
N GLU A 94 2.79 19.29 22.58
CA GLU A 94 2.94 19.79 23.95
C GLU A 94 3.94 20.93 24.09
N LEU A 95 4.98 20.96 23.24
CA LEU A 95 6.08 21.92 23.34
C LEU A 95 5.80 23.24 22.63
N ILE A 96 5.14 23.21 21.47
CA ILE A 96 4.83 24.41 20.67
C ILE A 96 4.15 25.54 21.48
N PRO A 97 3.18 25.25 22.37
CA PRO A 97 2.53 26.28 23.18
C PRO A 97 3.42 26.85 24.30
N LYS A 98 4.50 26.16 24.67
CA LYS A 98 5.38 26.53 25.78
C LYS A 98 6.58 27.32 25.25
N SER A 99 7.14 28.23 26.05
CA SER A 99 8.36 28.94 25.63
C SER A 99 9.55 27.98 25.54
N PRO A 100 10.44 28.06 24.52
CA PRO A 100 11.67 27.26 24.46
C PRO A 100 12.57 27.38 25.69
N ARG A 101 12.34 28.37 26.55
CA ARG A 101 12.98 28.52 27.85
C ARG A 101 12.77 27.31 28.77
N ILE A 102 11.63 26.62 28.66
CA ILE A 102 11.33 25.43 29.48
C ILE A 102 12.29 24.27 29.20
N VAL A 103 12.92 24.25 28.02
CA VAL A 103 13.94 23.25 27.64
C VAL A 103 15.36 23.81 27.71
N GLY A 104 15.55 24.92 28.45
CA GLY A 104 16.87 25.54 28.68
C GLY A 104 17.39 26.39 27.51
N CYS A 105 16.55 26.72 26.53
CA CYS A 105 16.96 27.58 25.41
C CYS A 105 16.79 29.07 25.76
N LEU A 106 17.77 29.89 25.41
CA LEU A 106 17.75 31.35 25.65
C LEU A 106 16.87 32.14 24.65
N TRP A 107 16.17 31.44 23.76
CA TRP A 107 15.43 32.01 22.64
C TRP A 107 13.95 32.14 22.99
N ASN A 108 13.30 33.21 22.52
CA ASN A 108 11.92 33.50 22.90
C ASN A 108 10.88 32.71 22.09
N ASN A 109 11.22 32.22 20.89
CA ASN A 109 10.32 31.52 19.98
C ASN A 109 10.92 30.18 19.52
N TRP A 110 10.08 29.17 19.34
CA TRP A 110 10.48 27.93 18.68
C TRP A 110 10.84 28.22 17.23
N THR A 111 12.07 27.91 16.84
CA THR A 111 12.44 27.82 15.43
C THR A 111 12.43 26.36 15.00
N LEU A 112 12.17 26.11 13.71
CA LEU A 112 12.15 24.75 13.15
C LEU A 112 13.45 23.98 13.43
N GLY A 113 14.60 24.66 13.40
CA GLY A 113 15.90 24.09 13.73
C GLY A 113 16.04 23.71 15.21
N LEU A 114 15.54 24.57 16.11
CA LEU A 114 15.60 24.33 17.56
C LEU A 114 14.68 23.17 17.97
N LEU A 115 13.48 23.13 17.39
CA LEU A 115 12.53 22.03 17.58
C LEU A 115 13.08 20.70 17.04
N LYS A 116 13.64 20.70 15.82
CA LYS A 116 14.29 19.53 15.23
C LYS A 116 15.45 19.02 16.10
N ASN A 117 16.30 19.90 16.61
CA ASN A 117 17.41 19.51 17.48
C ASN A 117 16.93 18.91 18.81
N HIS A 118 15.87 19.47 19.39
CA HIS A 118 15.28 18.95 20.62
C HIS A 118 14.64 17.57 20.39
N LEU A 119 13.84 17.41 19.34
CA LEU A 119 13.22 16.13 18.97
C LEU A 119 14.26 15.06 18.64
N ASN A 120 15.35 15.42 17.94
CA ASN A 120 16.46 14.49 17.67
C ASN A 120 17.16 14.01 18.94
N LYS A 121 17.28 14.84 19.98
CA LYS A 121 17.85 14.43 21.28
C LYS A 121 16.96 13.42 21.99
N ILE A 122 15.64 13.62 21.95
CA ILE A 122 14.66 12.69 22.52
C ILE A 122 14.70 11.35 21.77
N GLN A 123 14.67 11.37 20.44
CA GLN A 123 14.76 10.15 19.62
C GLN A 123 16.09 9.40 19.81
N ALA A 124 17.21 10.11 20.02
CA ALA A 124 18.53 9.49 20.24
C ALA A 124 18.69 8.83 21.62
N SER A 125 17.88 9.24 22.62
CA SER A 125 17.88 8.64 23.95
C SER A 125 17.16 7.29 24.01
N GLU A 126 16.24 7.04 23.07
CA GLU A 126 15.38 5.85 23.08
C GLU A 126 15.81 4.79 22.05
N TYR A 127 16.60 5.18 21.04
CA TYR A 127 17.19 4.25 20.06
C TYR A 127 18.60 4.70 19.64
N PRO A 128 19.68 4.03 20.10
CA PRO A 128 21.00 4.26 19.54
C PRO A 128 20.95 3.80 18.07
N ARG A 129 21.22 4.72 17.15
CA ARG A 129 21.25 4.42 15.71
C ARG A 129 22.15 3.20 15.47
N ARG A 130 21.58 2.09 14.98
CA ARG A 130 22.38 0.98 14.45
C ARG A 130 23.18 1.52 13.27
N GLY A 131 24.51 1.39 13.38
CA GLY A 131 25.45 1.55 12.27
C GLY A 131 25.38 0.37 11.30
#